data_AF-A0A4R1BFN3-F1
#
_entry.id   AF-A0A4R1BFN3-F1
#
_cell.length_a   1.000
_cell.length_b   1.000
_cell.length_c   1.000
_cell.angle_alpha   90.00
_cell.angle_beta   90.00
_cell.angle_gamma   90.00
#
_symmetry.space_group_name_H-M   'P 1'
#
loop_
_entity.id
_entity.type
_entity.pdbx_description
1 polymer ?
#
loop_
_entity_poly.entity_id
_entity_poly.type
_entity_poly.pdbx_seq_one_letter_code
_entity_poly.pdbx_strand_id
1 'polypeptide(L)'
;MSEASKNSIEAEGLVREFRGGIRAVDGVDLYVSPGEIYGFLGPNGAGKSTTVHMLTTLLPPTGGTARVGGYDIVREGPRVRASIGAALQEAALDPFLTGWEHVKLQAAMRGLVATFMGKPFNDQGGSGFHIHFSLERDGEVPGFDYPAGYTSFQYVWVLLQAMSFGGAFTGFSIARDFESGFARRLLLAAPNRKGIILGYLLASMVRTAFTGTLVTVVALVAGMRVLGTEIDLFGLFGLALLLNIAATLFTTGVALMLRTQQAGPLIQTPLFLALFLTPVFVPMELLEGWIQAVAALNPITLVVEGGRELISGRPANVGRAFLTGMVLVLLFVPWALLGLRRAERAG
;
A
#
# COMPACT_ATOMS: atom_id res chain seq x y z
N MET A 1 5.41 -15.77 -44.71
CA MET A 1 6.48 -16.35 -43.86
C MET A 1 6.95 -15.27 -42.90
N SER A 2 6.64 -15.46 -41.61
CA SER A 2 7.18 -14.87 -40.37
C SER A 2 7.18 -13.34 -40.16
N GLU A 3 6.07 -12.78 -39.67
CA GLU A 3 6.08 -11.55 -38.86
C GLU A 3 6.25 -11.94 -37.39
N ALA A 4 7.52 -12.09 -36.98
CA ALA A 4 7.85 -12.27 -35.58
C ALA A 4 7.55 -10.97 -34.82
N SER A 5 6.66 -11.07 -33.84
CA SER A 5 6.48 -10.12 -32.74
C SER A 5 7.84 -9.70 -32.20
N LYS A 6 8.34 -8.54 -32.63
CA LYS A 6 9.58 -7.94 -32.12
C LYS A 6 9.36 -7.60 -30.64
N ASN A 7 10.29 -7.99 -29.78
CA ASN A 7 10.19 -7.74 -28.34
C ASN A 7 10.02 -6.23 -28.07
N SER A 8 9.26 -5.88 -27.04
CA SER A 8 9.04 -4.49 -26.65
C SER A 8 10.29 -3.89 -26.00
N ILE A 9 11.09 -4.72 -25.31
CA ILE A 9 12.38 -4.35 -24.73
C ILE A 9 13.38 -5.45 -25.06
N GLU A 10 14.55 -5.06 -25.54
CA GLU A 10 15.69 -5.94 -25.83
C GLU A 10 16.94 -5.32 -25.21
N ALA A 11 17.71 -6.08 -24.45
CA ALA A 11 19.02 -5.68 -23.96
C ALA A 11 19.98 -6.86 -24.10
N GLU A 12 21.17 -6.57 -24.62
CA GLU A 12 22.23 -7.55 -24.85
C GLU A 12 23.52 -7.05 -24.22
N GLY A 13 24.01 -7.79 -23.22
CA GLY A 13 25.24 -7.51 -22.51
C GLY A 13 25.28 -6.11 -21.90
N LEU A 14 24.16 -5.59 -21.41
CA LEU A 14 24.05 -4.20 -20.96
C LEU A 14 24.93 -3.95 -19.72
N VAL A 15 25.80 -2.94 -19.79
CA VAL A 15 26.78 -2.64 -18.75
C VAL A 15 26.69 -1.17 -18.34
N ARG A 16 26.83 -0.92 -17.04
CA ARG A 16 27.04 0.40 -16.47
C ARG A 16 28.15 0.39 -15.43
N GLU A 17 29.22 1.12 -15.72
CA GLU A 17 30.31 1.41 -14.80
C GLU A 17 30.31 2.89 -14.41
N PHE A 18 30.48 3.16 -13.12
CA PHE A 18 30.61 4.51 -12.59
C PHE A 18 32.06 4.83 -12.25
N ARG A 19 32.36 6.13 -12.10
CA ARG A 19 33.68 6.59 -11.67
C ARG A 19 34.09 5.90 -10.37
N GLY A 20 35.33 5.44 -10.31
CA GLY A 20 35.83 4.63 -9.19
C GLY A 20 35.73 3.11 -9.41
N GLY A 21 35.43 2.65 -10.64
CA GLY A 21 35.45 1.23 -11.00
C GLY A 21 34.22 0.44 -10.54
N ILE A 22 33.16 1.14 -10.09
CA ILE A 22 31.95 0.49 -9.58
C ILE A 22 31.08 0.08 -10.76
N ARG A 23 31.05 -1.22 -11.05
CA ARG A 23 30.21 -1.81 -12.08
C ARG A 23 28.81 -2.09 -11.52
N ALA A 24 27.90 -1.14 -11.70
CA ALA A 24 26.53 -1.20 -11.19
C ALA A 24 25.63 -2.13 -12.01
N VAL A 25 25.92 -2.33 -13.29
CA VAL A 25 25.28 -3.33 -14.15
C VAL A 25 26.37 -4.01 -14.95
N ASP A 26 26.39 -5.34 -14.95
CA ASP A 26 27.45 -6.15 -15.56
C ASP A 26 26.86 -7.21 -16.50
N GLY A 27 26.64 -6.83 -17.76
CA GLY A 27 26.30 -7.79 -18.82
C GLY A 27 24.87 -8.32 -18.74
N VAL A 28 23.89 -7.45 -18.51
CA VAL A 28 22.48 -7.88 -18.42
C VAL A 28 21.90 -8.13 -19.81
N ASP A 29 21.44 -9.36 -20.03
CA ASP A 29 20.58 -9.75 -21.15
C ASP A 29 19.11 -9.73 -20.71
N LEU A 30 18.25 -9.05 -21.47
CA LEU A 30 16.83 -8.91 -21.14
C LEU A 30 15.99 -8.88 -22.42
N TYR A 31 14.92 -9.68 -22.43
CA TYR A 31 13.94 -9.67 -23.51
C TYR A 31 12.54 -9.63 -22.89
N VAL A 32 11.76 -8.61 -23.22
CA VAL A 32 10.39 -8.44 -22.72
C VAL A 32 9.44 -8.35 -23.92
N SER A 33 8.50 -9.28 -23.98
CA SER A 33 7.51 -9.37 -25.05
C SER A 33 6.42 -8.30 -24.90
N PRO A 34 5.73 -7.90 -25.99
CA PRO A 34 4.55 -7.04 -25.87
C PRO A 34 3.49 -7.67 -24.94
N GLY A 35 2.97 -6.88 -23.99
CA GLY A 35 1.98 -7.33 -23.01
C GLY A 35 2.56 -8.06 -21.79
N GLU A 36 3.88 -8.25 -21.73
CA GLU A 36 4.55 -8.89 -20.61
C GLU A 36 4.89 -7.88 -19.50
N ILE A 37 4.65 -8.28 -18.25
CA ILE A 37 5.05 -7.51 -17.06
C ILE A 37 6.32 -8.15 -16.50
N TYR A 38 7.41 -7.37 -16.45
CA TYR A 38 8.70 -7.82 -15.95
C TYR A 38 9.13 -7.04 -14.70
N GLY A 39 9.73 -7.72 -13.73
CA GLY A 39 10.17 -7.13 -12.46
C GLY A 39 11.62 -7.47 -12.12
N PHE A 40 12.40 -6.45 -11.72
CA PHE A 40 13.74 -6.66 -11.16
C PHE A 40 13.67 -6.86 -9.65
N LEU A 41 14.08 -8.03 -9.16
CA LEU A 41 14.18 -8.32 -7.72
C LEU A 41 15.65 -8.53 -7.33
N GLY A 42 16.08 -7.88 -6.25
CA GLY A 42 17.45 -8.01 -5.75
C GLY A 42 17.77 -7.00 -4.64
N PRO A 43 18.91 -7.14 -3.93
CA PRO A 43 19.32 -6.23 -2.86
C PRO A 43 19.57 -4.79 -3.36
N ASN A 44 19.63 -3.83 -2.44
CA ASN A 44 19.99 -2.45 -2.76
C ASN A 44 21.41 -2.42 -3.36
N GLY A 45 21.59 -1.66 -4.44
CA GLY A 45 22.86 -1.60 -5.17
C GLY A 45 23.02 -2.66 -6.27
N ALA A 46 22.11 -3.63 -6.40
CA ALA A 46 22.18 -4.67 -7.45
C ALA A 46 21.93 -4.18 -8.90
N GLY A 47 21.90 -2.87 -9.14
CA GLY A 47 21.76 -2.32 -10.50
C GLY A 47 20.32 -2.19 -11.04
N LYS A 48 19.29 -2.46 -10.24
CA LYS A 48 17.86 -2.39 -10.67
C LYS A 48 17.49 -1.02 -11.24
N SER A 49 17.57 0.03 -10.42
CA SER A 49 17.25 1.40 -10.84
C SER A 49 18.20 1.87 -11.94
N THR A 50 19.47 1.47 -11.89
CA THR A 50 20.46 1.76 -12.92
C THR A 50 20.07 1.20 -14.29
N THR A 51 19.57 -0.04 -14.33
CA THR A 51 19.09 -0.71 -15.54
C THR A 51 17.86 -0.01 -16.09
N VAL A 52 16.89 0.31 -15.23
CA VAL A 52 15.69 1.07 -15.61
C VAL A 52 16.05 2.46 -16.15
N HIS A 53 17.01 3.16 -15.52
CA HIS A 53 17.48 4.46 -16.00
C HIS A 53 18.16 4.37 -17.38
N MET A 54 18.85 3.27 -17.68
CA MET A 54 19.40 3.04 -19.02
C MET A 54 18.32 2.82 -20.07
N LEU A 55 17.37 1.93 -19.79
CA LEU A 55 16.26 1.64 -20.71
C LEU A 55 15.36 2.86 -20.95
N THR A 56 15.26 3.77 -19.98
CA THR A 56 14.51 5.03 -20.10
C THR A 56 15.33 6.19 -20.68
N THR A 57 16.57 5.94 -21.11
CA THR A 57 17.50 6.94 -21.69
C THR A 57 17.98 8.04 -20.73
N LEU A 58 17.74 7.87 -19.42
CA LEU A 58 18.18 8.82 -18.37
C LEU A 58 19.65 8.63 -18.01
N LEU A 59 20.19 7.44 -18.26
CA LEU A 59 21.57 7.09 -18.00
C LEU A 59 22.15 6.38 -19.22
N PRO A 60 23.28 6.81 -19.81
CA PRO A 60 23.88 6.08 -20.91
C PRO A 60 24.55 4.79 -20.41
N PRO A 61 24.46 3.66 -21.14
CA PRO A 61 25.27 2.48 -20.86
C PRO A 61 26.75 2.78 -21.09
N THR A 62 27.63 2.06 -20.38
CA THR A 62 29.08 2.06 -20.68
C THR A 62 29.49 0.87 -21.56
N GLY A 63 28.59 -0.09 -21.77
CA GLY A 63 28.78 -1.22 -22.69
C GLY A 63 27.47 -1.96 -22.96
N GLY A 64 27.49 -2.85 -23.95
CA GLY A 64 26.29 -3.55 -24.42
C GLY A 64 25.39 -2.69 -25.31
N THR A 65 24.24 -3.25 -25.69
CA THR A 65 23.22 -2.57 -26.48
C THR A 65 21.83 -2.81 -25.90
N ALA A 66 20.90 -1.89 -26.14
CA ALA A 66 19.50 -2.11 -25.82
C ALA A 66 18.57 -1.34 -26.75
N ARG A 67 17.38 -1.89 -26.95
CA ARG A 67 16.29 -1.33 -27.75
C ARG A 67 14.99 -1.33 -26.94
N VAL A 68 14.21 -0.27 -27.10
CA VAL A 68 12.90 -0.11 -26.47
C VAL A 68 11.90 0.37 -27.51
N GLY A 69 10.81 -0.37 -27.69
CA GLY A 69 9.83 -0.11 -28.75
C GLY A 69 10.46 -0.15 -30.15
N GLY A 70 11.49 -0.98 -30.34
CA GLY A 70 12.25 -1.08 -31.59
C GLY A 70 13.29 0.01 -31.83
N TYR A 71 13.49 0.95 -30.90
CA TYR A 71 14.45 2.06 -31.02
C TYR A 71 15.67 1.87 -30.12
N ASP A 72 16.86 2.17 -30.63
CA ASP A 72 18.11 2.10 -29.87
C ASP A 72 18.18 3.17 -28.76
N ILE A 73 18.49 2.76 -27.52
CA ILE A 73 18.48 3.67 -26.36
C ILE A 73 19.57 4.74 -26.37
N VAL A 74 20.64 4.55 -27.16
CA VAL A 74 21.76 5.49 -27.28
C VAL A 74 21.58 6.38 -28.51
N ARG A 75 21.31 5.78 -29.67
CA ARG A 75 21.23 6.49 -30.97
C ARG A 75 19.88 7.15 -31.19
N GLU A 76 18.81 6.56 -30.69
CA GLU A 76 17.43 6.97 -30.97
C GLU A 76 16.67 7.39 -29.70
N GLY A 77 17.38 7.86 -28.69
CA GLY A 77 16.81 8.22 -27.38
C GLY A 77 15.55 9.10 -27.42
N PRO A 78 15.45 10.15 -28.28
CA PRO A 78 14.21 10.91 -28.44
C PRO A 78 13.00 10.06 -28.87
N ARG A 79 13.19 9.06 -29.73
CA ARG A 79 12.13 8.17 -30.20
C ARG A 79 11.71 7.18 -29.10
N VAL A 80 12.68 6.69 -28.32
CA VAL A 80 12.41 5.88 -27.12
C VAL A 80 11.56 6.66 -26.12
N ARG A 81 11.92 7.92 -25.79
CA ARG A 81 11.15 8.73 -24.84
C ARG A 81 9.73 9.05 -25.34
N ALA A 82 9.54 9.15 -26.66
CA ALA A 82 8.22 9.32 -27.25
C ALA A 82 7.36 8.04 -27.21
N SER A 83 7.98 6.86 -27.19
CA SER A 83 7.28 5.58 -27.18
C SER A 83 6.98 5.01 -25.78
N ILE A 84 7.58 5.56 -24.72
CA ILE A 84 7.42 5.04 -23.34
C ILE A 84 6.85 6.05 -22.33
N GLY A 85 6.08 5.54 -21.38
CA GLY A 85 5.78 6.21 -20.11
C GLY A 85 6.77 5.77 -19.03
N ALA A 86 7.32 6.69 -18.24
CA ALA A 86 8.21 6.35 -17.13
C ALA A 86 7.72 7.07 -15.86
N ALA A 87 7.41 6.30 -14.83
CA ALA A 87 7.15 6.80 -13.48
C ALA A 87 8.34 6.42 -12.60
N LEU A 88 9.20 7.39 -12.32
CA LEU A 88 10.38 7.18 -11.46
C LEU A 88 9.98 7.28 -9.98
N GLN A 89 10.88 6.81 -9.12
CA GLN A 89 10.67 6.68 -7.67
C GLN A 89 10.34 8.03 -6.98
N GLU A 90 10.79 9.15 -7.52
CA GLU A 90 10.40 10.49 -7.08
C GLU A 90 9.47 11.12 -8.12
N ALA A 91 8.23 11.39 -7.72
CA ALA A 91 7.36 12.24 -8.51
C ALA A 91 7.84 13.69 -8.33
N ALA A 92 8.42 14.27 -9.39
CA ALA A 92 8.77 15.69 -9.44
C ALA A 92 7.49 16.54 -9.51
N LEU A 93 6.77 16.62 -8.39
CA LEU A 93 5.55 17.41 -8.24
C LEU A 93 5.92 18.80 -7.73
N ASP A 94 5.70 19.80 -8.58
CA ASP A 94 5.70 21.20 -8.19
C ASP A 94 4.55 21.49 -7.20
N PRO A 95 4.83 21.96 -5.97
CA PRO A 95 3.80 22.28 -4.97
C PRO A 95 2.84 23.39 -5.38
N PHE A 96 3.20 24.22 -6.36
CA PHE A 96 2.39 25.33 -6.85
C PHE A 96 1.43 24.93 -7.97
N LEU A 97 1.53 23.69 -8.48
CA LEU A 97 0.67 23.19 -9.54
C LEU A 97 -0.40 22.24 -8.97
N THR A 98 -1.62 22.39 -9.43
CA THR A 98 -2.69 21.40 -9.25
C THR A 98 -2.37 20.13 -10.02
N GLY A 99 -2.95 18.99 -9.63
CA GLY A 99 -2.72 17.72 -10.33
C GLY A 99 -3.05 17.79 -11.82
N TRP A 100 -4.03 18.60 -12.21
CA TRP A 100 -4.36 18.83 -13.62
C TRP A 100 -3.31 19.65 -14.37
N GLU A 101 -2.70 20.62 -13.70
CA GLU A 101 -1.59 21.40 -14.27
C GLU A 101 -0.35 20.53 -14.45
N HIS A 102 -0.08 19.58 -13.56
CA HIS A 102 0.97 18.57 -13.80
C HIS A 102 0.66 17.70 -15.01
N VAL A 103 -0.59 17.26 -15.18
CA VAL A 103 -1.00 16.46 -16.35
C VAL A 103 -0.83 17.26 -17.64
N LYS A 104 -1.27 18.53 -17.66
CA LYS A 104 -1.07 19.43 -18.80
C LYS A 104 0.41 19.66 -19.11
N LEU A 105 1.22 19.89 -18.09
CA LEU A 105 2.66 20.08 -18.22
C LEU A 105 3.32 18.82 -18.82
N GLN A 106 2.97 17.63 -18.31
CA GLN A 106 3.47 16.36 -18.83
C GLN A 106 3.00 16.08 -20.26
N ALA A 107 1.73 16.33 -20.56
CA ALA A 107 1.18 16.21 -21.92
C ALA A 107 1.90 17.18 -22.88
N ALA A 108 2.20 18.40 -22.43
CA ALA A 108 2.94 19.38 -23.21
C ALA A 108 4.37 18.94 -23.51
N MET A 109 5.08 18.47 -22.49
CA MET A 109 6.44 17.92 -22.64
C MET A 109 6.49 16.70 -23.57
N ARG A 110 5.40 15.92 -23.64
CA ARG A 110 5.27 14.75 -24.52
C ARG A 110 4.72 15.08 -25.91
N GLY A 111 4.44 16.35 -26.21
CA GLY A 111 3.86 16.77 -27.50
C GLY A 111 2.40 16.35 -27.70
N LEU A 112 1.69 15.97 -26.62
CA LEU A 112 0.28 15.54 -26.63
C LEU A 112 -0.70 16.72 -26.53
N VAL A 113 -0.21 17.95 -26.67
CA VAL A 113 -0.98 19.20 -26.54
C VAL A 113 -2.21 19.23 -27.44
N ALA A 114 -2.07 18.85 -28.71
CA ALA A 114 -3.15 18.95 -29.69
C ALA A 114 -4.31 17.98 -29.37
N THR A 115 -4.02 16.83 -28.76
CA THR A 115 -5.03 15.82 -28.39
C THR A 115 -5.79 16.23 -27.13
N PHE A 116 -5.15 16.94 -26.20
CA PHE A 116 -5.74 17.31 -24.91
C PHE A 116 -6.31 18.74 -24.85
N MET A 117 -5.80 19.71 -25.62
CA MET A 117 -6.24 21.11 -25.57
C MET A 117 -7.47 21.43 -26.43
N GLY A 118 -7.98 20.48 -27.22
CA GLY A 118 -9.14 20.69 -28.09
C GLY A 118 -10.51 20.74 -27.38
N LYS A 119 -10.58 20.41 -26.09
CA LYS A 119 -11.81 20.55 -25.29
C LYS A 119 -11.48 21.06 -23.90
N PRO A 120 -11.97 22.25 -23.47
CA PRO A 120 -12.00 22.56 -22.06
C PRO A 120 -12.86 21.49 -21.38
N PHE A 121 -12.31 20.83 -20.37
CA PHE A 121 -13.06 19.95 -19.49
C PHE A 121 -14.00 20.85 -18.67
N ASN A 122 -15.13 21.21 -19.25
CA ASN A 122 -16.21 21.88 -18.57
C ASN A 122 -16.88 20.84 -17.67
N ASP A 123 -16.90 21.08 -16.36
CA ASP A 123 -17.56 20.23 -15.34
C ASP A 123 -19.10 20.18 -15.50
N GLN A 124 -19.63 20.49 -16.68
CA GLN A 124 -21.05 20.42 -16.99
C GLN A 124 -21.27 19.53 -18.21
N GLY A 125 -21.66 18.29 -17.92
CA GLY A 125 -22.46 17.40 -18.76
C GLY A 125 -22.12 17.37 -20.25
N GLY A 126 -21.23 16.46 -20.66
CA GLY A 126 -21.09 16.14 -22.08
C GLY A 126 -19.84 15.33 -22.41
N SER A 127 -20.02 14.01 -22.54
CA SER A 127 -19.08 13.04 -23.14
C SER A 127 -17.60 13.33 -22.85
N GLY A 128 -17.23 13.22 -21.57
CA GLY A 128 -15.84 13.34 -21.15
C GLY A 128 -15.00 12.23 -21.76
N PHE A 129 -13.71 12.50 -21.95
CA PHE A 129 -12.70 11.45 -22.03
C PHE A 129 -12.77 10.70 -20.69
N HIS A 130 -13.63 9.71 -20.63
CA HIS A 130 -13.67 8.79 -19.51
C HIS A 130 -12.33 8.05 -19.61
N ILE A 131 -11.38 8.42 -18.75
CA ILE A 131 -10.41 7.44 -18.30
C ILE A 131 -11.29 6.39 -17.64
N HIS A 132 -11.67 5.38 -18.43
CA HIS A 132 -12.15 4.13 -17.90
C HIS A 132 -10.99 3.60 -17.07
N PHE A 133 -10.96 3.95 -15.78
CA PHE A 133 -10.70 2.93 -14.78
C PHE A 133 -11.84 1.94 -14.93
N SER A 134 -11.78 1.12 -15.98
CA SER A 134 -12.49 -0.14 -15.98
C SER A 134 -11.74 -0.99 -14.96
N LEU A 135 -11.96 -0.70 -13.67
CA LEU A 135 -12.15 -1.79 -12.74
C LEU A 135 -13.39 -2.45 -13.30
N GLU A 136 -13.19 -3.50 -14.10
CA GLU A 136 -14.22 -4.18 -14.89
C GLU A 136 -15.56 -4.12 -14.18
N ARG A 137 -16.42 -3.25 -14.69
CA ARG A 137 -17.83 -3.27 -14.36
C ARG A 137 -18.35 -4.47 -15.13
N ASP A 138 -18.65 -5.52 -14.39
CA ASP A 138 -19.27 -6.78 -14.85
C ASP A 138 -18.34 -7.72 -15.64
N GLY A 139 -17.13 -7.97 -15.13
CA GLY A 139 -16.30 -9.11 -15.54
C GLY A 139 -16.37 -10.23 -14.49
N GLU A 140 -17.14 -11.28 -14.77
CA GLU A 140 -17.07 -12.54 -14.03
C GLU A 140 -15.62 -13.04 -14.07
N VAL A 141 -14.81 -12.73 -13.05
CA VAL A 141 -13.57 -13.47 -12.83
C VAL A 141 -14.02 -14.91 -12.59
N PRO A 142 -13.57 -15.90 -13.38
CA PRO A 142 -14.03 -17.27 -13.24
C PRO A 142 -13.85 -17.76 -11.80
N GLY A 143 -14.95 -18.07 -11.11
CA GLY A 143 -14.94 -18.49 -9.71
C GLY A 143 -15.01 -17.38 -8.65
N PHE A 144 -15.09 -16.10 -9.03
CA PHE A 144 -15.30 -14.98 -8.10
C PHE A 144 -16.79 -14.63 -7.99
N ASP A 145 -17.49 -15.29 -7.07
CA ASP A 145 -18.87 -14.93 -6.73
C ASP A 145 -18.89 -14.12 -5.41
N TYR A 146 -18.87 -12.78 -5.53
CA TYR A 146 -19.03 -11.88 -4.40
C TYR A 146 -20.23 -10.93 -4.60
N PRO A 147 -21.31 -11.06 -3.82
CA PRO A 147 -22.59 -10.38 -4.08
C PRO A 147 -22.51 -8.86 -4.20
N ALA A 148 -21.63 -8.22 -3.40
CA ALA A 148 -21.51 -6.77 -3.33
C ALA A 148 -20.52 -6.18 -4.37
N GLY A 149 -19.88 -7.03 -5.19
CA GLY A 149 -18.91 -6.63 -6.21
C GLY A 149 -17.47 -6.44 -5.68
N TYR A 150 -16.52 -6.35 -6.60
CA TYR A 150 -15.08 -6.33 -6.29
C TYR A 150 -14.64 -5.11 -5.47
N THR A 151 -15.24 -3.94 -5.71
CA THR A 151 -14.93 -2.72 -4.95
C THR A 151 -15.28 -2.86 -3.47
N SER A 152 -16.44 -3.45 -3.16
CA SER A 152 -16.86 -3.73 -1.79
C SER A 152 -16.03 -4.85 -1.14
N PHE A 153 -15.58 -5.81 -1.93
CA PHE A 153 -14.65 -6.85 -1.49
C PHE A 153 -13.28 -6.28 -1.06
N GLN A 154 -12.71 -5.36 -1.87
CA GLN A 154 -11.45 -4.68 -1.57
C GLN A 154 -11.58 -3.69 -0.42
N TYR A 155 -12.68 -2.95 -0.37
CA TYR A 155 -12.90 -1.90 0.62
C TYR A 155 -12.73 -2.39 2.06
N VAL A 156 -13.22 -3.59 2.39
CA VAL A 156 -13.10 -4.13 3.76
C VAL A 156 -11.64 -4.22 4.18
N TRP A 157 -10.78 -4.75 3.30
CA TRP A 157 -9.35 -4.84 3.59
C TRP A 157 -8.73 -3.44 3.70
N VAL A 158 -9.06 -2.53 2.79
CA VAL A 158 -8.56 -1.14 2.82
C VAL A 158 -8.94 -0.43 4.12
N LEU A 159 -10.20 -0.56 4.57
CA LEU A 159 -10.69 0.01 5.82
C LEU A 159 -9.93 -0.56 7.03
N LEU A 160 -9.86 -1.89 7.13
CA LEU A 160 -9.16 -2.59 8.22
C LEU A 160 -7.68 -2.24 8.25
N GLN A 161 -7.02 -2.16 7.09
CA GLN A 161 -5.62 -1.75 6.97
C GLN A 161 -5.42 -0.30 7.42
N ALA A 162 -6.23 0.63 6.92
CA ALA A 162 -6.11 2.05 7.24
C ALA A 162 -6.27 2.30 8.75
N MET A 163 -7.27 1.68 9.36
CA MET A 163 -7.51 1.80 10.81
C MET A 163 -6.44 1.08 11.64
N SER A 164 -5.91 -0.07 11.18
CA SER A 164 -4.81 -0.75 11.87
C SER A 164 -3.51 0.05 11.84
N PHE A 165 -3.17 0.64 10.70
CA PHE A 165 -1.96 1.45 10.54
C PHE A 165 -2.00 2.74 11.33
N GLY A 166 -3.18 3.37 11.48
CA GLY A 166 -3.32 4.49 12.40
C GLY A 166 -2.95 4.12 13.85
N GLY A 167 -3.20 2.87 14.26
CA GLY A 167 -2.72 2.31 15.52
C GLY A 167 -1.20 2.16 15.56
N ALA A 168 -0.59 1.69 14.47
CA ALA A 168 0.87 1.57 14.39
C ALA A 168 1.62 2.91 14.47
N PHE A 169 1.07 3.97 13.86
CA PHE A 169 1.61 5.32 13.98
C PHE A 169 1.61 5.84 15.42
N THR A 170 0.74 5.33 16.28
CA THR A 170 0.77 5.64 17.72
C THR A 170 2.02 5.10 18.39
N GLY A 171 2.46 3.87 18.07
CA GLY A 171 3.73 3.34 18.57
C GLY A 171 4.95 4.19 18.18
N PHE A 172 4.98 4.68 16.93
CA PHE A 172 6.00 5.64 16.50
C PHE A 172 5.92 6.97 17.27
N SER A 173 4.71 7.49 17.51
CA SER A 173 4.54 8.72 18.29
C SER A 173 5.12 8.55 19.71
N ILE A 174 4.80 7.45 20.38
CA ILE A 174 5.30 7.14 21.72
C ILE A 174 6.83 7.04 21.73
N ALA A 175 7.42 6.30 20.80
CA ALA A 175 8.88 6.14 20.77
C ALA A 175 9.60 7.47 20.48
N ARG A 176 9.01 8.36 19.67
CA ARG A 176 9.51 9.74 19.45
C ARG A 176 9.41 10.58 20.74
N ASP A 177 8.35 10.41 21.51
CA ASP A 177 8.17 11.10 22.78
C ASP A 177 9.20 10.66 23.84
N PHE A 178 9.69 9.42 23.76
CA PHE A 178 10.83 8.98 24.58
C PHE A 178 12.16 9.59 24.13
N GLU A 179 12.41 9.67 22.82
CA GLU A 179 13.64 10.28 22.27
C GLU A 179 13.71 11.79 22.54
N SER A 180 12.58 12.50 22.48
CA SER A 180 12.49 13.93 22.84
C SER A 180 12.52 14.18 24.35
N GLY A 181 12.48 13.13 25.18
CA GLY A 181 12.45 13.22 26.64
C GLY A 181 11.09 13.62 27.24
N PHE A 182 10.08 13.91 26.42
CA PHE A 182 8.73 14.25 26.88
C PHE A 182 8.08 13.10 27.66
N ALA A 183 8.17 11.87 27.15
CA ALA A 183 7.55 10.70 27.78
C ALA A 183 8.13 10.41 29.18
N ARG A 184 9.43 10.68 29.39
CA ARG A 184 10.06 10.55 30.72
C ARG A 184 9.48 11.55 31.71
N ARG A 185 9.28 12.80 31.29
CA ARG A 185 8.62 13.83 32.13
C ARG A 185 7.17 13.45 32.44
N LEU A 186 6.46 12.91 31.46
CA LEU A 186 5.06 12.47 31.63
C LEU A 186 4.95 11.31 32.64
N LEU A 187 5.88 10.36 32.62
CA LEU A 187 5.93 9.24 33.59
C LEU A 187 6.16 9.68 35.03
N LEU A 188 6.90 10.79 35.23
CA LEU A 188 7.13 11.37 36.55
C LEU A 188 5.94 12.21 37.04
N ALA A 189 5.26 12.91 36.13
CA ALA A 189 4.13 13.79 36.47
C ALA A 189 2.79 13.05 36.63
N ALA A 190 2.61 11.90 35.97
CA ALA A 190 1.32 11.21 35.98
C ALA A 190 1.12 10.37 37.27
N PRO A 191 0.07 10.66 38.07
CA PRO A 191 -0.24 9.86 39.27
C PRO A 191 -0.69 8.43 38.93
N ASN A 192 -1.29 8.23 37.74
CA ASN A 192 -1.61 6.90 37.22
C ASN A 192 -1.01 6.71 35.82
N ARG A 193 0.10 5.97 35.75
CA ARG A 193 0.86 5.71 34.52
C ARG A 193 0.09 4.89 33.49
N LYS A 194 -0.91 4.10 33.91
CA LYS A 194 -1.83 3.42 32.98
C LYS A 194 -2.68 4.41 32.18
N GLY A 195 -2.93 5.61 32.74
CA GLY A 195 -3.62 6.70 32.05
C GLY A 195 -2.88 7.20 30.80
N ILE A 196 -1.55 7.03 30.74
CA ILE A 196 -0.75 7.40 29.56
C ILE A 196 -1.13 6.50 28.38
N ILE A 197 -1.19 5.18 28.60
CA ILE A 197 -1.60 4.22 27.57
C ILE A 197 -3.03 4.51 27.12
N LEU A 198 -3.93 4.78 28.07
CA LEU A 198 -5.33 5.11 27.76
C LEU A 198 -5.44 6.38 26.91
N GLY A 199 -4.64 7.41 27.19
CA GLY A 199 -4.59 8.64 26.40
C GLY A 199 -4.16 8.40 24.95
N TYR A 200 -3.08 7.63 24.74
CA TYR A 200 -2.64 7.25 23.39
C TYR A 200 -3.67 6.37 22.67
N LEU A 201 -4.34 5.48 23.40
CA LEU A 201 -5.39 4.64 22.84
C LEU A 201 -6.57 5.48 22.35
N LEU A 202 -7.07 6.40 23.17
CA LEU A 202 -8.15 7.32 22.78
C LEU A 202 -7.75 8.20 21.59
N ALA A 203 -6.53 8.73 21.58
CA ALA A 203 -6.02 9.53 20.46
C ALA A 203 -5.96 8.72 19.16
N SER A 204 -5.54 7.45 19.23
CA SER A 204 -5.53 6.52 18.10
C SER A 204 -6.94 6.26 17.56
N MET A 205 -7.89 5.97 18.45
CA MET A 205 -9.29 5.73 18.08
C MET A 205 -9.91 6.93 17.37
N VAL A 206 -9.72 8.14 17.88
CA VAL A 206 -10.24 9.37 17.26
C VAL A 206 -9.61 9.59 15.88
N ARG A 207 -8.29 9.48 15.77
CA ARG A 207 -7.57 9.65 14.50
C ARG A 207 -8.04 8.65 13.44
N THR A 208 -8.19 7.39 13.85
CA THR A 208 -8.55 6.30 12.92
C THR A 208 -10.03 6.27 12.58
N ALA A 209 -10.90 6.76 13.45
CA ALA A 209 -12.30 6.99 13.11
C ALA A 209 -12.43 8.04 11.98
N PHE A 210 -11.64 9.12 12.03
CA PHE A 210 -11.59 10.11 10.96
C PHE A 210 -11.11 9.50 9.64
N THR A 211 -9.98 8.80 9.66
CA THR A 211 -9.43 8.12 8.47
C THR A 211 -10.39 7.08 7.91
N GLY A 212 -11.01 6.25 8.77
CA GLY A 212 -11.99 5.25 8.37
C GLY A 212 -13.20 5.90 7.69
N THR A 213 -13.75 6.97 8.29
CA THR A 213 -14.85 7.74 7.71
C THR A 213 -14.48 8.30 6.34
N LEU A 214 -13.29 8.90 6.20
CA LEU A 214 -12.81 9.43 4.92
C LEU A 214 -12.71 8.35 3.85
N VAL A 215 -12.11 7.20 4.18
CA VAL A 215 -11.99 6.05 3.27
C VAL A 215 -13.36 5.54 2.84
N THR A 216 -14.33 5.46 3.75
CA THR A 216 -15.71 5.08 3.43
C THR A 216 -16.38 6.06 2.51
N VAL A 217 -16.25 7.37 2.77
CA VAL A 217 -16.82 8.41 1.90
C VAL A 217 -16.25 8.31 0.50
N VAL A 218 -14.92 8.16 0.36
CA VAL A 218 -14.26 7.98 -0.94
C VAL A 218 -14.76 6.72 -1.64
N ALA A 219 -14.91 5.60 -0.91
CA ALA A 219 -15.40 4.35 -1.48
C ALA A 219 -16.85 4.47 -1.98
N LEU A 220 -17.72 5.15 -1.23
CA LEU A 220 -19.11 5.42 -1.64
C LEU A 220 -19.16 6.33 -2.87
N VAL A 221 -18.33 7.38 -2.93
CA VAL A 221 -18.20 8.25 -4.11
C VAL A 221 -17.67 7.48 -5.32
N ALA A 222 -16.78 6.51 -5.11
CA ALA A 222 -16.27 5.62 -6.15
C ALA A 222 -17.29 4.56 -6.63
N GLY A 223 -18.52 4.57 -6.10
CA GLY A 223 -19.59 3.67 -6.51
C GLY A 223 -19.62 2.31 -5.81
N MET A 224 -19.02 2.20 -4.61
CA MET A 224 -19.11 1.00 -3.78
C MET A 224 -20.56 0.67 -3.43
N ARG A 225 -20.96 -0.59 -3.66
CA ARG A 225 -22.30 -1.08 -3.30
C ARG A 225 -22.27 -1.70 -1.90
N VAL A 226 -23.06 -1.18 -0.98
CA VAL A 226 -23.26 -1.79 0.33
C VAL A 226 -24.57 -2.57 0.29
N LEU A 227 -24.50 -3.89 0.51
CA LEU A 227 -25.68 -4.75 0.58
C LEU A 227 -26.12 -5.04 2.02
N GLY A 228 -25.22 -4.82 2.99
CA GLY A 228 -25.53 -4.92 4.42
C GLY A 228 -26.47 -3.81 4.91
N THR A 229 -27.09 -4.08 6.06
CA THR A 229 -27.92 -3.11 6.78
C THR A 229 -27.06 -2.03 7.46
N GLU A 230 -27.70 -0.96 7.96
CA GLU A 230 -27.01 0.07 8.75
C GLU A 230 -26.27 -0.54 9.96
N ILE A 231 -26.87 -1.56 10.59
CA ILE A 231 -26.28 -2.29 11.72
C ILE A 231 -25.00 -3.02 11.27
N ASP A 232 -24.98 -3.58 10.07
CA ASP A 232 -23.81 -4.29 9.55
C ASP A 232 -22.64 -3.32 9.26
N LEU A 233 -22.95 -2.11 8.80
CA LEU A 233 -21.95 -1.04 8.64
C LEU A 233 -21.38 -0.60 10.00
N PHE A 234 -22.22 -0.42 11.01
CA PHE A 234 -21.75 -0.14 12.38
C PHE A 234 -20.91 -1.31 12.93
N GLY A 235 -21.30 -2.54 12.63
CA GLY A 235 -20.53 -3.74 12.95
C GLY A 235 -19.15 -3.73 12.29
N LEU A 236 -19.07 -3.35 11.02
CA LEU A 236 -17.80 -3.28 10.29
C LEU A 236 -16.86 -2.23 10.90
N PHE A 237 -17.38 -1.05 11.22
CA PHE A 237 -16.62 -0.01 11.91
C PHE A 237 -16.20 -0.44 13.32
N GLY A 238 -17.08 -1.13 14.06
CA GLY A 238 -16.76 -1.68 15.38
C GLY A 238 -15.65 -2.72 15.31
N LEU A 239 -15.69 -3.61 14.32
CA LEU A 239 -14.66 -4.62 14.08
C LEU A 239 -13.32 -3.97 13.70
N ALA A 240 -13.35 -2.96 12.83
CA ALA A 240 -12.16 -2.21 12.44
C ALA A 240 -11.56 -1.42 13.62
N LEU A 241 -12.39 -0.89 14.51
CA LEU A 241 -11.96 -0.22 15.73
C LEU A 241 -11.33 -1.19 16.74
N LEU A 242 -11.88 -2.40 16.89
CA LEU A 242 -11.26 -3.45 17.72
C LEU A 242 -9.86 -3.80 17.22
N LEU A 243 -9.70 -3.93 15.89
CA LEU A 243 -8.41 -4.21 15.28
C LEU A 243 -7.43 -3.03 15.47
N ASN A 244 -7.92 -1.78 15.37
CA ASN A 244 -7.12 -0.60 15.71
C ASN A 244 -6.65 -0.61 17.17
N ILE A 245 -7.52 -0.96 18.12
CA ILE A 245 -7.18 -1.06 19.53
C ILE A 245 -6.09 -2.12 19.74
N ALA A 246 -6.25 -3.30 19.15
CA ALA A 246 -5.26 -4.37 19.20
C ALA A 246 -3.90 -3.93 18.64
N ALA A 247 -3.88 -3.31 17.45
CA ALA A 247 -2.67 -2.77 16.83
C ALA A 247 -2.01 -1.68 17.69
N THR A 248 -2.82 -0.77 18.26
CA THR A 248 -2.33 0.30 19.14
C THR A 248 -1.69 -0.28 20.40
N LEU A 249 -2.30 -1.28 21.03
CA LEU A 249 -1.74 -1.95 22.22
C LEU A 249 -0.44 -2.70 21.92
N PHE A 250 -0.41 -3.44 20.80
CA PHE A 250 0.79 -4.14 20.34
C PHE A 250 1.96 -3.16 20.15
N THR A 251 1.73 -2.12 19.35
CA THR A 251 2.76 -1.14 18.98
C THR A 251 3.17 -0.26 20.15
N THR A 252 2.25 0.08 21.06
CA THR A 252 2.56 0.73 22.34
C THR A 252 3.47 -0.15 23.20
N GLY A 253 3.19 -1.44 23.31
CA GLY A 253 4.06 -2.36 24.05
C GLY A 253 5.47 -2.41 23.50
N VAL A 254 5.64 -2.51 22.18
CA VAL A 254 6.97 -2.49 21.53
C VAL A 254 7.67 -1.14 21.76
N ALA A 255 6.96 -0.03 21.56
CA ALA A 255 7.50 1.32 21.72
C ALA A 255 7.96 1.60 23.16
N LEU A 256 7.19 1.16 24.17
CA LEU A 256 7.56 1.32 25.58
C LEU A 256 8.75 0.43 25.99
N MET A 257 8.92 -0.74 25.36
CA MET A 257 10.05 -1.62 25.63
C MET A 257 11.35 -1.07 25.03
N LEU A 258 11.32 -0.66 23.76
CA LEU A 258 12.51 -0.32 23.00
C LEU A 258 12.87 1.17 23.05
N ARG A 259 11.87 2.05 23.23
CA ARG A 259 12.04 3.49 23.47
C ARG A 259 12.86 4.21 22.39
N THR A 260 12.79 3.73 21.14
CA THR A 260 13.47 4.34 19.98
C THR A 260 12.66 4.19 18.70
N GLN A 261 12.73 5.19 17.81
CA GLN A 261 12.20 5.13 16.44
C GLN A 261 12.92 4.10 15.57
N GLN A 262 14.17 3.76 15.88
CA GLN A 262 14.92 2.74 15.12
C GLN A 262 14.29 1.35 15.23
N ALA A 263 13.45 1.13 16.24
CA ALA A 263 12.63 -0.08 16.38
C ALA A 263 11.40 -0.10 15.46
N GLY A 264 11.23 0.89 14.59
CA GLY A 264 10.14 0.98 13.62
C GLY A 264 9.84 -0.31 12.84
N PRO A 265 10.85 -1.03 12.31
CA PRO A 265 10.62 -2.31 11.66
C PRO A 265 9.95 -3.36 12.56
N LEU A 266 10.24 -3.38 13.87
CA LEU A 266 9.59 -4.30 14.81
C LEU A 266 8.14 -3.92 15.11
N ILE A 267 7.79 -2.65 14.94
CA ILE A 267 6.42 -2.13 15.06
C ILE A 267 5.62 -2.46 13.80
N GLN A 268 6.19 -2.20 12.62
CA GLN A 268 5.46 -2.23 11.36
C GLN A 268 5.45 -3.62 10.69
N THR A 269 6.57 -4.34 10.68
CA THR A 269 6.69 -5.60 9.94
C THR A 269 5.71 -6.67 10.41
N PRO A 270 5.53 -6.94 11.71
CA PRO A 270 4.57 -7.97 12.16
C PRO A 270 3.13 -7.61 11.79
N LEU A 271 2.74 -6.33 11.93
CA LEU A 271 1.42 -5.87 11.55
C LEU A 271 1.20 -5.95 10.04
N PHE A 272 2.20 -5.54 9.26
CA PHE A 272 2.17 -5.62 7.80
C PHE A 272 2.04 -7.07 7.34
N LEU A 273 2.86 -7.99 7.85
CA LEU A 273 2.79 -9.41 7.51
C LEU A 273 1.44 -10.00 7.88
N ALA A 274 0.92 -9.70 9.08
CA ALA A 274 -0.39 -10.20 9.50
C ALA A 274 -1.54 -9.71 8.62
N LEU A 275 -1.50 -8.46 8.13
CA LEU A 275 -2.52 -7.91 7.22
C LEU A 275 -2.34 -8.38 5.77
N PHE A 276 -1.09 -8.50 5.30
CA PHE A 276 -0.78 -8.83 3.90
C PHE A 276 -0.92 -10.32 3.60
N LEU A 277 -0.70 -11.18 4.59
CA LEU A 277 -0.94 -12.63 4.48
C LEU A 277 -2.44 -13.00 4.54
N THR A 278 -3.33 -12.01 4.59
CA THR A 278 -4.77 -12.26 4.41
C THR A 278 -5.13 -12.30 2.93
N PRO A 279 -6.22 -12.98 2.53
CA PRO A 279 -6.68 -13.02 1.14
C PRO A 279 -7.17 -11.63 0.69
N VAL A 280 -6.26 -10.78 0.20
CA VAL A 280 -6.57 -9.39 -0.17
C VAL A 280 -7.32 -9.31 -1.48
N PHE A 281 -6.81 -9.97 -2.52
CA PHE A 281 -7.26 -9.78 -3.90
C PHE A 281 -8.29 -10.80 -4.36
N VAL A 282 -8.24 -12.01 -3.78
CA VAL A 282 -9.10 -13.13 -4.15
C VAL A 282 -9.68 -13.78 -2.90
N PRO A 283 -10.87 -14.42 -2.99
CA PRO A 283 -11.45 -15.21 -1.91
C PRO A 283 -10.52 -16.34 -1.49
N MET A 284 -10.64 -16.75 -0.24
CA MET A 284 -9.83 -17.80 0.36
C MET A 284 -9.92 -19.14 -0.39
N GLU A 285 -11.09 -19.42 -0.99
CA GLU A 285 -11.36 -20.64 -1.76
C GLU A 285 -10.57 -20.73 -3.07
N LEU A 286 -10.13 -19.58 -3.61
CA LEU A 286 -9.34 -19.50 -4.84
C LEU A 286 -7.82 -19.47 -4.57
N LEU A 287 -7.39 -19.52 -3.31
CA LEU A 287 -5.98 -19.60 -2.97
C LEU A 287 -5.51 -21.05 -3.02
N GLU A 288 -4.41 -21.30 -3.74
CA GLU A 288 -3.78 -22.62 -3.81
C GLU A 288 -2.41 -22.63 -3.10
N GLY A 289 -2.00 -23.82 -2.63
CA GLY A 289 -0.67 -24.06 -2.09
C GLY A 289 -0.43 -23.48 -0.69
N TRP A 290 0.81 -23.04 -0.43
CA TRP A 290 1.26 -22.62 0.90
C TRP A 290 0.58 -21.33 1.38
N ILE A 291 0.16 -20.46 0.47
CA ILE A 291 -0.51 -19.19 0.80
C ILE A 291 -1.85 -19.46 1.46
N GLN A 292 -2.60 -20.45 0.97
CA GLN A 292 -3.86 -20.87 1.57
C GLN A 292 -3.66 -21.36 3.01
N ALA A 293 -2.66 -22.20 3.25
CA ALA A 293 -2.36 -22.71 4.59
C ALA A 293 -2.00 -21.58 5.57
N VAL A 294 -1.18 -20.62 5.14
CA VAL A 294 -0.79 -19.46 5.95
C VAL A 294 -1.98 -18.55 6.23
N ALA A 295 -2.80 -18.27 5.22
CA ALA A 295 -4.00 -17.45 5.37
C ALA A 295 -5.02 -18.11 6.32
N ALA A 296 -5.13 -19.45 6.33
CA ALA A 296 -6.07 -20.18 7.18
C ALA A 296 -5.68 -20.15 8.66
N LEU A 297 -4.38 -20.10 8.96
CA LEU A 297 -3.85 -19.99 10.32
C LEU A 297 -3.83 -18.54 10.84
N ASN A 298 -3.99 -17.56 9.96
CA ASN A 298 -3.90 -16.16 10.31
C ASN A 298 -5.22 -15.65 10.96
N PRO A 299 -5.21 -15.22 12.23
CA PRO A 299 -6.43 -14.75 12.91
C PRO A 299 -7.03 -13.49 12.25
N ILE A 300 -6.22 -12.71 11.54
CA ILE A 300 -6.68 -11.51 10.82
C ILE A 300 -7.56 -11.90 9.63
N THR A 301 -7.34 -13.07 9.02
CA THR A 301 -8.18 -13.57 7.93
C THR A 301 -9.64 -13.67 8.36
N LEU A 302 -9.91 -14.21 9.57
CA LEU A 302 -11.26 -14.29 10.13
C LEU A 302 -11.90 -12.91 10.33
N VAL A 303 -11.10 -11.89 10.67
CA VAL A 303 -11.56 -10.51 10.83
C VAL A 303 -11.90 -9.90 9.48
N VAL A 304 -11.08 -10.12 8.45
CA VAL A 304 -11.34 -9.64 7.08
C VAL A 304 -12.56 -10.31 6.48
N GLU A 305 -12.70 -11.63 6.62
CA GLU A 305 -13.86 -12.38 6.14
C GLU A 305 -15.14 -11.96 6.86
N GLY A 306 -15.12 -11.79 8.19
CA GLY A 306 -16.26 -11.25 8.93
C GLY A 306 -16.65 -9.84 8.48
N GLY A 307 -15.68 -8.99 8.15
CA GLY A 307 -15.95 -7.68 7.57
C GLY A 307 -16.60 -7.74 6.18
N ARG A 308 -16.22 -8.73 5.37
CA ARG A 308 -16.81 -9.00 4.04
C ARG A 308 -18.24 -9.54 4.16
N GLU A 309 -18.50 -10.42 5.11
CA GLU A 309 -19.84 -10.89 5.42
C GLU A 309 -20.78 -9.76 5.86
N LEU A 310 -20.27 -8.80 6.65
CA LEU A 310 -21.02 -7.61 7.06
C LEU A 310 -21.40 -6.73 5.86
N ILE A 311 -20.46 -6.40 4.97
CA ILE A 311 -20.76 -5.53 3.82
C ILE A 311 -21.67 -6.20 2.78
N SER A 312 -21.64 -7.54 2.70
CA SER A 312 -22.48 -8.35 1.82
C SER A 312 -23.85 -8.71 2.41
N GLY A 313 -24.09 -8.40 3.70
CA GLY A 313 -25.37 -8.68 4.38
C GLY A 313 -25.60 -10.17 4.69
N ARG A 314 -24.54 -10.98 4.75
CA ARG A 314 -24.61 -12.43 5.07
C ARG A 314 -23.76 -12.75 6.31
N PRO A 315 -24.16 -12.33 7.52
CA PRO A 315 -23.34 -12.45 8.73
C PRO A 315 -23.35 -13.90 9.28
N ALA A 316 -22.55 -14.80 8.70
CA ALA A 316 -22.48 -16.20 9.14
C ALA A 316 -21.44 -16.42 10.25
N ASN A 317 -20.28 -15.78 10.14
CA ASN A 317 -19.11 -15.91 11.00
C ASN A 317 -18.72 -14.62 11.72
N VAL A 318 -19.53 -13.56 11.60
CA VAL A 318 -19.29 -12.25 12.25
C VAL A 318 -19.01 -12.38 13.75
N GLY A 319 -19.73 -13.26 14.46
CA GLY A 319 -19.48 -13.49 15.89
C GLY A 319 -18.06 -13.99 16.18
N ARG A 320 -17.50 -14.84 15.31
CA ARG A 320 -16.11 -15.33 15.42
C ARG A 320 -15.12 -14.22 15.10
N ALA A 321 -15.42 -13.34 14.14
CA ALA A 321 -14.58 -12.19 13.81
C ALA A 321 -14.44 -11.23 15.01
N PHE A 322 -15.56 -10.90 15.67
CA PHE A 322 -15.55 -10.08 16.88
C PHE A 322 -14.84 -10.76 18.05
N LEU A 323 -15.06 -12.07 18.25
CA LEU A 323 -14.36 -12.86 19.26
C LEU A 323 -12.84 -12.78 19.04
N THR A 324 -12.37 -13.00 17.83
CA THR A 324 -10.95 -12.91 17.48
C THR A 324 -10.39 -11.52 17.75
N GLY A 325 -11.10 -10.47 17.36
CA GLY A 325 -10.72 -9.08 17.66
C GLY A 325 -10.59 -8.83 19.17
N MET A 326 -11.58 -9.28 19.96
CA MET A 326 -11.55 -9.17 21.43
C MET A 326 -10.41 -9.97 22.05
N VAL A 327 -10.14 -11.18 21.58
CA VAL A 327 -9.01 -12.01 22.04
C VAL A 327 -7.68 -11.32 21.77
N LEU A 328 -7.49 -10.72 20.59
CA LEU A 328 -6.28 -9.95 20.28
C LEU A 328 -6.10 -8.75 21.23
N VAL A 329 -7.19 -8.02 21.52
CA VAL A 329 -7.15 -6.93 22.50
C VAL A 329 -6.76 -7.45 23.88
N LEU A 330 -7.42 -8.50 24.37
CA LEU A 330 -7.12 -9.11 25.68
C LEU A 330 -5.69 -9.65 25.78
N LEU A 331 -5.12 -10.14 24.67
CA LEU A 331 -3.74 -10.59 24.57
C LEU A 331 -2.76 -9.42 24.64
N PHE A 332 -3.04 -8.31 23.97
CA PHE A 332 -2.11 -7.18 23.89
C PHE A 332 -2.22 -6.18 25.05
N VAL A 333 -3.29 -6.19 25.84
CA VAL A 333 -3.39 -5.42 27.10
C VAL A 333 -2.22 -5.75 28.07
N PRO A 334 -1.99 -7.01 28.48
CA PRO A 334 -0.87 -7.33 29.36
C PRO A 334 0.48 -7.04 28.70
N TRP A 335 0.61 -7.22 27.38
CA TRP A 335 1.82 -6.86 26.63
C TRP A 335 2.16 -5.37 26.75
N ALA A 336 1.18 -4.48 26.54
CA ALA A 336 1.37 -3.03 26.69
C ALA A 336 1.73 -2.66 28.14
N LEU A 337 1.08 -3.28 29.12
CA LEU A 337 1.37 -3.07 30.54
C LEU A 337 2.76 -3.57 30.94
N LEU A 338 3.24 -4.67 30.37
CA LEU A 338 4.61 -5.16 30.55
C LEU A 338 5.62 -4.18 29.96
N GLY A 339 5.33 -3.61 28.79
CA GLY A 339 6.13 -2.54 28.19
C GLY A 339 6.25 -1.33 29.11
N LEU A 340 5.13 -0.88 29.69
CA LEU A 340 5.11 0.21 30.66
C LEU A 340 5.97 -0.10 31.90
N ARG A 341 5.79 -1.27 32.52
CA ARG A 341 6.60 -1.70 33.68
C ARG A 341 8.10 -1.79 33.39
N ARG A 342 8.50 -2.04 32.14
CA ARG A 342 9.91 -2.01 31.72
C ARG A 342 10.39 -0.58 31.54
N ALA A 343 9.59 0.30 30.95
CA ALA A 343 9.92 1.72 30.83
C ALA A 343 10.11 2.37 32.21
N GLU A 344 9.27 2.02 33.19
CA GLU A 344 9.34 2.51 34.57
C GLU A 344 10.59 2.08 35.32
N ARG A 345 11.11 0.87 35.06
CA ARG A 345 12.31 0.36 35.74
C ARG A 345 13.62 0.93 35.18
N ALA A 346 13.56 1.55 34.01
CA ALA A 346 14.72 2.04 33.28
C ALA A 346 14.77 3.57 33.19
N GLY A 347 13.92 4.26 33.94
CA GLY A 347 13.90 5.72 34.15
C GLY A 347 13.87 6.03 35.63
#